data_AF-A0A5J6I6H7-F1
#
_entry.id   AF-A0A5J6I6H7-F1
#
_cell.length_a   1.000
_cell.length_b   1.000
_cell.length_c   1.000
_cell.angle_alpha   90.00
_cell.angle_beta   90.00
_cell.angle_gamma   90.00
#
_symmetry.space_group_name_H-M   'P 1'
#
loop_
_entity.id
_entity.type
_entity.pdbx_description
1 polymer ?
#
loop_
_entity_poly.entity_id
_entity_poly.type
_entity_poly.pdbx_seq_one_letter_code
_entity_poly.pdbx_strand_id
1 'polypeptide(L)'
;MLVDLSDMDRDRPDDIPQGVLIPTTVDWRPWGEALGSINLVASKDIAAAAHAIDEQIWRFHIAVRRGLTPEENWMELRGRVVAAQGHFIAVARRHLSLTGETLQRLDGRPAPDDPIWQTGRL
;
A
#
# COMPACT_ATOMS: atom_id res chain seq x y z
N MET A 1 -7.64 8.72 7.09
CA MET A 1 -8.52 7.93 7.99
C MET A 1 -7.79 6.64 8.30
N LEU A 2 -7.35 6.48 9.55
CA LEU A 2 -6.60 5.31 10.04
C LEU A 2 -7.60 4.16 10.15
N VAL A 3 -7.36 3.02 9.50
CA VAL A 3 -8.10 1.80 9.88
C VAL A 3 -7.37 1.19 11.06
N ASP A 4 -8.07 1.08 12.19
CA ASP A 4 -7.64 0.33 13.35
C ASP A 4 -7.76 -1.16 13.01
N LEU A 5 -6.67 -1.90 13.16
CA LEU A 5 -6.66 -3.36 12.96
C LEU A 5 -7.63 -4.04 13.93
N SER A 6 -7.95 -3.38 15.05
CA SER A 6 -8.93 -3.82 16.06
C SER A 6 -10.37 -3.78 15.55
N ASP A 7 -10.71 -2.85 14.65
CA ASP A 7 -12.05 -2.76 14.07
C ASP A 7 -12.29 -3.87 13.04
N MET A 8 -11.26 -4.26 12.29
CA MET A 8 -11.34 -5.37 11.33
C MET A 8 -11.45 -6.76 11.99
N ASP A 9 -10.95 -6.92 13.21
CA ASP A 9 -11.09 -8.18 13.98
C ASP A 9 -12.51 -8.33 14.57
N ARG A 10 -13.24 -7.22 14.76
CA ARG A 10 -14.56 -7.20 15.40
C ARG A 10 -15.69 -7.70 14.51
N ASP A 11 -15.60 -7.45 13.21
CA ASP A 11 -16.63 -7.83 12.23
C ASP A 11 -16.38 -9.20 11.57
N ARG A 12 -15.47 -10.01 12.15
CA ARG A 12 -15.15 -11.34 11.64
C ARG A 12 -16.24 -12.35 12.07
N PRO A 13 -16.84 -13.10 11.12
CA PRO A 13 -17.67 -14.26 11.44
C PRO A 13 -16.81 -15.41 12.03
N ASP A 14 -17.25 -15.98 13.15
CA ASP A 14 -16.55 -17.05 13.91
C ASP A 14 -16.30 -18.33 13.08
N ASP A 15 -17.02 -18.47 11.98
CA ASP A 15 -17.13 -19.65 11.13
C ASP A 15 -16.16 -19.68 9.94
N ILE A 16 -15.32 -18.64 9.76
CA ILE A 16 -14.24 -18.68 8.76
C ILE A 16 -13.04 -19.44 9.34
N PRO A 17 -12.69 -20.64 8.84
CA PRO A 17 -11.48 -21.35 9.26
C PRO A 17 -10.28 -20.42 9.06
N GLN A 18 -9.36 -20.36 10.03
CA GLN A 18 -8.08 -19.67 9.80
C GLN A 18 -7.47 -20.25 8.53
N GLY A 19 -7.51 -19.45 7.45
CA GLY A 19 -7.12 -19.88 6.12
C GLY A 19 -5.72 -20.49 6.15
N VAL A 20 -5.52 -21.54 5.36
CA VAL A 20 -4.25 -22.23 5.20
C VAL A 20 -3.11 -21.22 5.19
N LEU A 21 -2.23 -21.30 6.21
CA LEU A 21 -1.00 -20.52 6.29
C LEU A 21 -0.10 -20.97 5.13
N ILE A 22 -0.34 -20.47 3.92
CA ILE A 22 0.62 -20.58 2.83
C ILE A 22 1.77 -19.65 3.21
N PRO A 23 2.98 -20.16 3.47
CA PRO A 23 4.13 -19.30 3.75
C PRO A 23 4.32 -18.42 2.51
N THR A 24 4.09 -17.13 2.65
CA THR A 24 4.38 -16.19 1.57
C THR A 24 5.90 -16.15 1.42
N THR A 25 6.40 -16.66 0.29
CA THR A 25 7.83 -16.78 -0.04
C THR A 25 8.49 -15.44 -0.38
N VAL A 26 7.95 -14.33 0.15
CA VAL A 26 8.42 -12.98 -0.17
C VAL A 26 9.69 -12.70 0.65
N ASP A 27 10.80 -12.54 -0.05
CA ASP A 27 12.04 -12.07 0.56
C ASP A 27 11.98 -10.55 0.77
N TRP A 28 11.86 -10.12 2.03
CA TRP A 28 11.75 -8.72 2.42
C TRP A 28 13.09 -8.00 2.57
N ARG A 29 14.23 -8.70 2.47
CA ARG A 29 15.56 -8.10 2.68
C ARG A 29 15.84 -6.93 1.73
N PRO A 30 15.58 -7.01 0.41
CA PRO A 30 15.83 -5.90 -0.51
C PRO A 30 15.03 -4.65 -0.15
N TRP A 31 13.80 -4.81 0.35
CA TRP A 31 12.97 -3.70 0.81
C TRP A 31 13.55 -3.04 2.06
N GLY A 32 13.98 -3.84 3.04
CA GLY A 32 14.65 -3.34 4.25
C GLY A 32 15.94 -2.58 3.93
N GLU A 33 16.76 -3.07 3.00
CA GLU A 33 17.98 -2.41 2.54
C GLU A 33 17.70 -1.06 1.85
N ALA A 34 16.65 -1.01 1.02
CA ALA A 34 16.22 0.22 0.37
C ALA A 34 15.73 1.26 1.40
N LEU A 35 14.90 0.84 2.36
CA LEU A 35 14.41 1.73 3.43
C LEU A 35 15.56 2.22 4.32
N GLY A 36 16.52 1.34 4.64
CA GLY A 36 17.74 1.70 5.36
C GLY A 36 18.56 2.75 4.60
N SER A 37 18.73 2.57 3.29
CA SER A 37 19.44 3.53 2.43
C SER A 37 18.74 4.89 2.42
N ILE A 38 17.42 4.92 2.26
CA ILE A 38 16.61 6.16 2.30
C ILE A 38 16.79 6.87 3.63
N ASN A 39 16.75 6.14 4.76
CA ASN A 39 16.95 6.73 6.09
C ASN A 39 18.32 7.38 6.28
N LEU A 40 19.35 6.90 5.57
CA LEU A 40 20.71 7.44 5.66
C LEU A 40 20.94 8.66 4.78
N VAL A 41 20.34 8.70 3.58
CA VAL A 41 20.71 9.69 2.54
C VAL A 41 19.63 10.72 2.22
N ALA A 42 18.36 10.44 2.56
CA ALA A 42 17.25 11.30 2.17
C ALA A 42 16.92 12.35 3.24
N SER A 43 16.16 13.38 2.84
CA SER A 43 15.59 14.32 3.79
C SER A 43 14.58 13.62 4.71
N LYS A 44 14.33 14.22 5.89
CA LYS A 44 13.34 13.73 6.85
C LYS A 44 11.97 13.48 6.22
N ASP A 45 11.53 14.37 5.34
CA ASP A 45 10.21 14.28 4.71
C ASP A 45 10.13 13.14 3.69
N ILE A 46 11.20 12.92 2.91
CA ILE A 46 11.28 11.77 1.99
C ILE A 46 11.31 10.46 2.78
N ALA A 47 12.11 10.39 3.85
CA ALA A 47 12.18 9.22 4.70
C ALA A 47 10.81 8.91 5.34
N ALA A 48 10.13 9.92 5.89
CA ALA A 48 8.79 9.76 6.45
C ALA A 48 7.78 9.25 5.43
N ALA A 49 7.82 9.74 4.18
CA ALA A 49 6.94 9.26 3.13
C ALA A 49 7.26 7.81 2.71
N ALA A 50 8.53 7.37 2.76
CA ALA A 50 8.91 5.98 2.53
C ALA A 50 8.41 5.05 3.66
N HIS A 51 8.51 5.49 4.92
CA HIS A 51 7.94 4.75 6.06
C HIS A 51 6.43 4.58 5.96
N ALA A 52 5.71 5.56 5.41
CA ALA A 52 4.28 5.43 5.15
C ALA A 52 3.96 4.30 4.14
N ILE A 53 4.83 4.05 3.16
CA ILE A 53 4.70 2.89 2.27
C ILE A 53 4.90 1.59 3.06
N ASP A 54 5.98 1.50 3.84
CA ASP A 54 6.29 0.31 4.65
C ASP A 54 5.12 -0.05 5.58
N GLU A 55 4.52 0.95 6.22
CA GLU A 55 3.35 0.76 7.07
C GLU A 55 2.17 0.15 6.31
N GLN A 56 1.84 0.65 5.12
CA GLN A 56 0.73 0.10 4.33
C GLN A 56 1.04 -1.31 3.82
N ILE A 57 2.28 -1.58 3.44
CA ILE A 57 2.75 -2.91 3.05
C ILE A 57 2.59 -3.91 4.20
N TRP A 58 2.97 -3.54 5.42
CA TRP A 58 2.81 -4.40 6.59
C TRP A 58 1.35 -4.67 6.94
N ARG A 59 0.50 -3.63 6.94
CA ARG A 59 -0.94 -3.80 7.16
C ARG A 59 -1.56 -4.75 6.13
N PHE A 60 -1.20 -4.58 4.86
CA PHE A 60 -1.62 -5.46 3.77
C PHE A 60 -1.11 -6.90 3.97
N HIS A 61 0.17 -7.09 4.24
CA HIS A 61 0.77 -8.40 4.46
C HIS A 61 0.12 -9.15 5.63
N ILE A 62 -0.15 -8.46 6.75
CA ILE A 62 -0.82 -9.04 7.91
C ILE A 62 -2.27 -9.42 7.58
N ALA A 63 -3.01 -8.56 6.89
CA ALA A 63 -4.39 -8.84 6.48
C ALA A 63 -4.47 -10.10 5.60
N VAL A 64 -3.59 -10.21 4.60
CA VAL A 64 -3.48 -11.39 3.73
C VAL A 64 -3.11 -12.63 4.54
N ARG A 65 -2.09 -12.54 5.40
CA ARG A 65 -1.61 -13.69 6.21
C ARG A 65 -2.68 -14.22 7.17
N ARG A 66 -3.54 -13.36 7.70
CA ARG A 66 -4.63 -13.76 8.62
C ARG A 66 -5.89 -14.25 7.89
N GLY A 67 -5.88 -14.28 6.56
CA GLY A 67 -7.06 -14.59 5.75
C GLY A 67 -8.19 -13.56 5.91
N LEU A 68 -7.85 -12.32 6.30
CA LEU A 68 -8.81 -11.24 6.57
C LEU A 68 -9.17 -10.45 5.30
N THR A 69 -8.85 -10.97 4.13
CA THR A 69 -9.13 -10.37 2.83
C THR A 69 -10.13 -11.20 2.06
N PRO A 70 -11.45 -10.95 2.23
CA PRO A 70 -12.41 -11.18 1.15
C PRO A 70 -11.90 -10.49 -0.13
N GLU A 71 -12.18 -11.05 -1.29
CA GLU A 71 -11.76 -10.53 -2.60
C GLU A 71 -12.14 -9.05 -2.79
N GLU A 72 -13.26 -8.63 -2.18
CA GLU A 72 -13.78 -7.27 -2.16
C GLU A 72 -12.85 -6.26 -1.44
N ASN A 73 -12.11 -6.70 -0.41
CA ASN A 73 -11.20 -5.83 0.37
C ASN A 73 -9.81 -5.70 -0.25
N TRP A 74 -9.48 -6.54 -1.25
CA TRP A 74 -8.18 -6.52 -1.92
C TRP A 74 -7.91 -5.19 -2.62
N MET A 75 -8.90 -4.66 -3.34
CA MET A 75 -8.77 -3.41 -4.09
C MET A 75 -8.51 -2.22 -3.17
N GLU A 76 -9.14 -2.20 -2.00
CA GLU A 76 -8.96 -1.14 -1.02
C GLU A 76 -7.55 -1.19 -0.41
N LEU A 77 -7.11 -2.35 0.06
CA LEU A 77 -5.79 -2.49 0.68
C LEU A 77 -4.67 -2.19 -0.33
N ARG A 78 -4.80 -2.68 -1.57
CA ARG A 78 -3.89 -2.32 -2.67
C ARG A 78 -3.93 -0.81 -2.94
N GLY A 79 -5.11 -0.20 -2.94
CA GLY A 79 -5.30 1.23 -3.14
C GLY A 79 -4.53 2.07 -2.13
N ARG A 80 -4.50 1.66 -0.85
CA ARG A 80 -3.73 2.34 0.20
C ARG A 80 -2.22 2.30 -0.05
N VAL A 81 -1.68 1.16 -0.49
CA VAL A 81 -0.26 1.02 -0.85
C VAL A 81 0.08 1.93 -2.04
N VAL A 82 -0.76 1.92 -3.09
CA VAL A 82 -0.57 2.77 -4.28
C VAL A 82 -0.64 4.25 -3.92
N ALA A 83 -1.57 4.66 -3.04
CA ALA A 83 -1.67 6.04 -2.59
C ALA A 83 -0.42 6.48 -1.81
N ALA A 84 0.12 5.63 -0.92
CA ALA A 84 1.35 5.90 -0.19
C ALA A 84 2.57 6.02 -1.14
N GLN A 85 2.65 5.15 -2.16
CA GLN A 85 3.67 5.25 -3.20
C GLN A 85 3.59 6.56 -3.98
N GLY A 86 2.36 6.98 -4.34
CA GLY A 86 2.13 8.27 -4.99
C GLY A 86 2.60 9.44 -4.12
N HIS A 87 2.26 9.43 -2.83
CA HIS A 87 2.70 10.45 -1.89
C HIS A 87 4.23 10.54 -1.81
N PHE A 88 4.92 9.40 -1.67
CA PHE A 88 6.38 9.35 -1.68
C PHE A 88 6.99 9.98 -2.94
N ILE A 89 6.49 9.64 -4.13
CA ILE A 89 7.01 10.20 -5.38
C ILE A 89 6.80 11.72 -5.42
N ALA A 90 5.64 12.21 -5.01
CA ALA A 90 5.36 13.64 -4.97
C ALA A 90 6.31 14.39 -4.02
N VAL A 91 6.54 13.84 -2.82
CA VAL A 91 7.49 14.41 -1.85
C VAL A 91 8.92 14.37 -2.40
N ALA A 92 9.37 13.22 -2.91
CA ALA A 92 10.70 13.08 -3.47
C ALA A 92 10.94 14.06 -4.63
N ARG A 93 9.98 14.21 -5.54
CA ARG A 93 10.09 15.17 -6.66
C ARG A 93 10.19 16.61 -6.18
N ARG A 94 9.39 17.02 -5.19
CA ARG A 94 9.44 18.38 -4.63
C ARG A 94 10.80 18.69 -4.00
N HIS A 95 11.41 17.71 -3.33
CA HIS A 95 12.70 17.89 -2.67
C HIS A 95 13.89 17.77 -3.64
N LEU A 96 13.80 16.94 -4.67
CA LEU A 96 14.90 16.65 -5.59
C LEU A 96 14.90 17.53 -6.85
N SER A 97 13.75 18.08 -7.25
CA SER A 97 13.62 19.01 -8.37
C SER A 97 13.07 20.35 -7.90
N LEU A 98 13.88 21.41 -8.01
CA LEU A 98 13.46 22.80 -7.75
C LEU A 98 12.39 23.33 -8.74
N THR A 99 12.08 22.59 -9.81
CA THR A 99 11.23 23.01 -10.94
C THR A 99 10.07 22.07 -11.27
N GLY A 100 9.87 20.98 -10.53
CA GLY A 100 8.88 19.96 -10.90
C GLY A 100 7.51 20.24 -10.29
N GLU A 101 6.52 20.63 -11.10
CA GLU A 101 5.11 20.60 -10.68
C GLU A 101 4.72 19.21 -10.12
N THR A 102 3.83 19.21 -9.13
CA THR A 102 3.27 17.97 -8.57
C THR A 102 2.60 17.16 -9.67
N LEU A 103 3.04 15.91 -9.87
CA LEU A 103 2.39 15.01 -10.80
C LEU A 103 0.98 14.71 -10.29
N GLN A 104 -0.04 15.10 -11.07
CA GLN A 104 -1.44 14.82 -10.72
C GLN A 104 -1.79 13.32 -10.82
N ARG A 105 -0.98 12.53 -11.54
CA ARG A 105 -1.20 11.09 -11.75
C ARG A 105 0.14 10.37 -11.76
N LEU A 106 0.24 9.31 -10.94
CA LEU A 106 1.49 8.60 -10.65
C LEU A 106 1.41 7.11 -10.96
N ASP A 107 0.22 6.59 -11.24
CA ASP A 107 -0.02 5.23 -11.68
C ASP A 107 -0.52 5.20 -13.13
N GLY A 108 -0.17 4.14 -13.87
CA GLY A 108 -0.69 3.87 -15.20
C GLY A 108 -2.13 3.33 -15.18
N ARG A 109 -2.79 3.36 -14.02
CA ARG A 109 -4.16 2.86 -13.86
C ARG A 109 -5.10 3.79 -14.61
N PRO A 110 -6.05 3.27 -15.41
CA PRO A 110 -7.14 4.06 -16.00
C PRO A 110 -7.85 4.91 -14.94
N ALA A 111 -8.35 6.09 -15.32
CA ALA A 111 -8.98 7.01 -14.37
C ALA A 111 -10.17 6.34 -13.66
N PRO A 112 -10.56 6.72 -12.43
CA PRO A 112 -11.64 6.05 -11.71
C PRO A 112 -13.00 6.05 -12.45
N ASP A 113 -13.21 7.04 -13.31
CA ASP A 113 -14.36 7.21 -14.19
C ASP A 113 -14.19 6.54 -15.58
N ASP A 114 -13.06 5.87 -15.81
CA ASP A 114 -12.78 5.19 -17.08
C ASP A 114 -13.77 4.02 -17.31
N PRO A 115 -14.38 3.91 -18.50
CA PRO A 115 -15.34 2.86 -18.83
C PRO A 115 -14.81 1.42 -18.64
N ILE A 116 -13.49 1.23 -18.65
CA ILE A 116 -12.87 -0.07 -18.37
C ILE A 116 -13.28 -0.65 -17.01
N TRP A 117 -13.66 0.19 -16.02
CA TRP A 117 -14.12 -0.27 -14.71
C TRP A 117 -15.58 -0.74 -14.70
N GLN A 118 -16.34 -0.50 -15.77
CA GLN A 118 -17.76 -0.87 -15.87
C GLN A 118 -17.97 -2.31 -16.38
N THR A 119 -16.90 -3.04 -16.71
CA THR A 119 -17.00 -4.44 -17.17
C THR A 119 -17.11 -5.42 -15.99
N GLY A 120 -18.27 -5.39 -15.34
CA GLY A 120 -18.74 -6.44 -14.44
C GLY A 120 -19.85 -7.26 -15.09
N ARG A 121 -19.50 -8.16 -16.03
CA ARG A 121 -20.27 -9.37 -16.42
C ARG A 121 -19.45 -10.18 -17.43
N LEU A 122 -18.64 -11.11 -16.92
CA LEU A 122 -18.35 -12.40 -17.55
C LEU A 122 -18.39 -13.45 -16.44
#